data_AF-A0A1A2T046-F1
#
_entry.id   AF-A0A1A2T046-F1
#
_cell.length_a   1.000
_cell.length_b   1.000
_cell.length_c   1.000
_cell.angle_alpha   90.00
_cell.angle_beta   90.00
_cell.angle_gamma   90.00
#
_symmetry.space_group_name_H-M   'P 1'
#
loop_
_entity.id
_entity.type
_entity.pdbx_description
1 polymer ?
#
loop_
_entity_poly.entity_id
_entity_poly.type
_entity_poly.pdbx_seq_one_letter_code
_entity_poly.pdbx_strand_id
1 'polypeptide(L)'
;MNKHQLTQTKRGVRLLTGHLRQQGESLDRACADQDADAAAACADPLIHVAAILLRQLRDATEGTLESALEKAAIHADPAVSDYWGYMEEFLPTFVSGRMPPQLPINSILVALTAQEVATGAATELSAIRNIHRNAVVARLRNQLKEQGDSVQLFDR
;
A
#
# COMPACT_ATOMS: atom_id res chain seq x y z
N MET A 1 11.36 10.25 -2.04
CA MET A 1 10.44 10.97 -1.18
C MET A 1 10.84 12.42 -0.89
N ASN A 2 9.87 13.31 -0.75
CA ASN A 2 10.04 14.44 0.17
C ASN A 2 9.85 13.95 1.64
N LYS A 3 10.25 14.75 2.63
CA LYS A 3 10.16 14.35 4.05
C LYS A 3 8.75 13.91 4.47
N HIS A 4 7.72 14.61 4.00
CA HIS A 4 6.33 14.28 4.30
C HIS A 4 5.95 12.89 3.78
N GLN A 5 6.23 12.60 2.51
CA GLN A 5 5.99 11.29 1.90
C GLN A 5 6.77 10.20 2.64
N LEU A 6 7.99 10.46 3.11
CA LEU A 6 8.78 9.47 3.87
C LEU A 6 8.11 9.15 5.21
N THR A 7 7.59 10.17 5.90
CA THR A 7 6.81 9.99 7.12
C THR A 7 5.54 9.19 6.85
N GLN A 8 4.80 9.50 5.78
CA GLN A 8 3.58 8.77 5.40
C GLN A 8 3.91 7.30 5.09
N THR A 9 4.92 7.03 4.27
CA THR A 9 5.33 5.66 3.95
C THR A 9 5.78 4.90 5.20
N LYS A 10 6.58 5.52 6.09
CA LYS A 10 7.01 4.90 7.36
C LYS A 10 5.79 4.54 8.22
N ARG A 11 4.78 5.42 8.30
CA ARG A 11 3.53 5.14 9.02
C ARG A 11 2.73 4.02 8.33
N GLY A 12 2.60 4.05 7.00
CA GLY A 12 1.92 3.01 6.22
C GLY A 12 2.52 1.63 6.45
N VAL A 13 3.86 1.55 6.56
CA VAL A 13 4.54 0.28 6.84
C VAL A 13 4.20 -0.24 8.23
N ARG A 14 4.06 0.66 9.22
CA ARG A 14 3.59 0.28 10.57
C ARG A 14 2.15 -0.22 10.53
N LEU A 15 1.26 0.52 9.85
CA LEU A 15 -0.15 0.14 9.67
C LEU A 15 -0.29 -1.24 9.03
N LEU A 16 0.39 -1.48 7.90
CA LEU A 16 0.37 -2.77 7.22
C LEU A 16 1.00 -3.88 8.07
N THR A 17 2.11 -3.60 8.77
CA THR A 17 2.69 -4.57 9.71
C THR A 17 1.71 -4.91 10.82
N GLY A 18 0.98 -3.92 11.33
CA GLY A 18 0.01 -4.11 12.39
C GLY A 18 -1.20 -4.92 11.95
N HIS A 19 -1.70 -4.66 10.74
CA HIS A 19 -2.71 -5.48 10.09
C HIS A 19 -2.26 -6.94 9.94
N LEU A 20 -1.10 -7.19 9.31
CA LEU A 20 -0.61 -8.54 9.04
C LEU A 20 -0.27 -9.35 10.30
N ARG A 21 -0.02 -8.69 11.43
CA ARG A 21 0.28 -9.31 12.73
C ARG A 21 -0.87 -9.25 13.72
N GLN A 22 -1.97 -8.59 13.36
CA GLN A 22 -3.10 -8.30 14.25
C GLN A 22 -2.67 -7.62 15.57
N GLN A 23 -1.70 -6.70 15.49
CA GLN A 23 -1.07 -6.06 16.67
C GLN A 23 -0.63 -4.62 16.38
N GLY A 24 -0.74 -3.72 17.35
CA GLY A 24 -0.22 -2.36 17.25
C GLY A 24 -1.15 -1.37 16.53
N GLU A 25 -0.57 -0.41 15.81
CA GLU A 25 -1.30 0.57 14.97
C GLU A 25 -1.77 -0.14 13.68
N SER A 26 -3.07 -0.17 13.42
CA SER A 26 -3.66 -0.70 12.17
C SER A 26 -4.99 -0.01 11.86
N LEU A 27 -5.42 -0.09 10.59
CA LEU A 27 -6.75 0.36 10.18
C LEU A 27 -7.84 -0.47 10.87
N ASP A 28 -7.65 -1.78 10.97
CA ASP A 28 -8.61 -2.68 11.61
C ASP A 28 -8.91 -2.25 13.05
N ARG A 29 -7.88 -1.81 13.77
CA ARG A 29 -8.03 -1.31 15.14
C ARG A 29 -8.82 -0.01 15.18
N ALA A 30 -8.50 0.96 14.32
CA ALA A 30 -9.25 2.21 14.24
C ALA A 30 -10.74 1.97 13.90
N CYS A 31 -11.02 1.04 12.99
CA CYS A 31 -12.38 0.63 12.65
C CYS A 31 -13.08 -0.08 13.84
N ALA A 32 -12.39 -0.97 14.55
CA ALA A 32 -12.91 -1.66 15.73
C ALA A 32 -13.23 -0.69 16.88
N ASP A 33 -12.37 0.32 17.06
CA ASP A 33 -12.54 1.39 18.05
C ASP A 33 -13.59 2.44 17.62
N GLN A 34 -14.17 2.31 16.42
CA GLN A 34 -15.12 3.25 15.80
C GLN A 34 -14.58 4.69 15.67
N ASP A 35 -13.26 4.83 15.60
CA ASP A 35 -12.58 6.11 15.42
C ASP A 35 -12.48 6.43 13.92
N ALA A 36 -13.51 7.10 13.40
CA ALA A 36 -13.63 7.43 11.98
C ALA A 36 -12.49 8.35 11.49
N ASP A 37 -12.02 9.27 12.34
CA ASP A 37 -10.94 10.19 12.00
C ASP A 37 -9.60 9.45 11.93
N ALA A 38 -9.32 8.56 12.89
CA ALA A 38 -8.13 7.73 12.84
C ALA A 38 -8.15 6.78 11.63
N ALA A 39 -9.30 6.19 11.32
CA ALA A 39 -9.46 5.33 10.15
C ALA A 39 -9.25 6.10 8.83
N ALA A 40 -9.85 7.29 8.69
CA ALA A 40 -9.67 8.15 7.52
C ALA A 40 -8.21 8.60 7.37
N ALA A 41 -7.53 8.93 8.47
CA ALA A 41 -6.13 9.31 8.48
C ALA A 41 -5.17 8.18 8.05
N CYS A 42 -5.64 6.94 7.89
CA CYS A 42 -4.83 5.83 7.39
C CYS A 42 -4.71 5.79 5.86
N ALA A 43 -5.57 6.50 5.13
CA ALA A 43 -5.66 6.45 3.66
C ALA A 43 -4.34 6.77 2.96
N ASP A 44 -3.80 7.98 3.16
CA ASP A 44 -2.56 8.42 2.50
C ASP A 44 -1.36 7.51 2.85
N PRO A 45 -1.08 7.18 4.13
CA PRO A 45 -0.02 6.22 4.47
C PRO A 45 -0.14 4.89 3.73
N LEU A 46 -1.36 4.34 3.64
CA LEU A 46 -1.60 3.03 3.01
C LEU A 46 -1.47 3.11 1.49
N ILE A 47 -1.95 4.18 0.84
CA ILE A 47 -1.71 4.44 -0.59
C ILE A 47 -0.21 4.43 -0.89
N HIS A 48 0.59 5.13 -0.07
CA HIS A 48 2.03 5.20 -0.28
C HIS A 48 2.71 3.82 -0.25
N VAL A 49 2.31 2.96 0.69
CA VAL A 49 2.87 1.61 0.80
C VAL A 49 2.35 0.69 -0.29
N ALA A 50 1.05 0.76 -0.63
CA ALA A 50 0.46 0.03 -1.74
C ALA A 50 1.20 0.34 -3.04
N ALA A 51 1.40 1.63 -3.34
CA ALA A 51 2.14 2.08 -4.53
C ALA A 51 3.57 1.51 -4.61
N ILE A 52 4.30 1.50 -3.49
CA ILE A 52 5.68 0.97 -3.47
C ILE A 52 5.69 -0.56 -3.63
N LEU A 53 4.83 -1.28 -2.93
CA LEU A 53 4.76 -2.74 -3.05
C LEU A 53 4.31 -3.16 -4.44
N LEU A 54 3.39 -2.41 -5.04
CA LEU A 54 2.94 -2.64 -6.41
C LEU A 54 4.06 -2.42 -7.43
N ARG A 55 4.86 -1.36 -7.28
CA ARG A 55 6.08 -1.15 -8.09
C ARG A 55 7.06 -2.32 -7.92
N GLN A 56 7.30 -2.75 -6.69
CA GLN A 56 8.19 -3.89 -6.44
C GLN A 56 7.67 -5.18 -7.07
N LEU A 57 6.35 -5.40 -7.07
CA LEU A 57 5.73 -6.54 -7.71
C LEU A 57 5.89 -6.47 -9.23
N ARG A 58 5.56 -5.33 -9.84
CA ARG A 58 5.81 -5.06 -11.27
C ARG A 58 7.25 -5.39 -11.66
N ASP A 59 8.20 -4.88 -10.88
CA ASP A 59 9.63 -5.08 -11.17
C ASP A 59 10.04 -6.56 -11.00
N ALA A 60 9.47 -7.26 -10.01
CA ALA A 60 9.74 -8.67 -9.77
C ALA A 60 9.10 -9.62 -10.80
N THR A 61 8.07 -9.17 -11.51
CA THR A 61 7.38 -9.94 -12.55
C THR A 61 7.73 -9.48 -13.97
N GLU A 62 8.59 -8.47 -14.10
CA GLU A 62 8.92 -7.81 -15.38
C GLU A 62 7.66 -7.35 -16.16
N GLY A 63 6.62 -6.94 -15.42
CA GLY A 63 5.30 -6.61 -15.95
C GLY A 63 4.98 -5.12 -16.03
N THR A 64 3.68 -4.80 -16.12
CA THR A 64 3.16 -3.43 -16.01
C THR A 64 2.51 -3.23 -14.63
N LEU A 65 2.12 -1.99 -14.31
CA LEU A 65 1.42 -1.75 -13.03
C LEU A 65 0.04 -2.38 -13.03
N GLU A 66 -0.61 -2.40 -14.18
CA GLU A 66 -1.91 -3.04 -14.41
C GLU A 66 -1.81 -4.55 -14.15
N SER A 67 -0.83 -5.24 -14.75
CA SER A 67 -0.67 -6.68 -14.50
C SER A 67 -0.20 -7.00 -13.09
N ALA A 68 0.51 -6.09 -12.42
CA ALA A 68 0.82 -6.21 -11.00
C ALA A 68 -0.44 -6.06 -10.12
N LEU A 69 -1.37 -5.17 -10.49
CA LEU A 69 -2.64 -4.99 -9.79
C LEU A 69 -3.54 -6.20 -9.94
N GLU A 70 -3.66 -6.74 -11.16
CA GLU A 70 -4.39 -7.98 -11.42
C GLU A 70 -3.88 -9.14 -10.56
N LYS A 71 -2.55 -9.28 -10.43
CA LYS A 71 -1.94 -10.28 -9.56
C LYS A 71 -2.24 -10.05 -8.08
N ALA A 72 -2.19 -8.80 -7.62
CA ALA A 72 -2.55 -8.46 -6.25
C ALA A 72 -4.04 -8.71 -5.96
N ALA A 73 -4.91 -8.49 -6.94
CA ALA A 73 -6.37 -8.63 -6.84
C ALA A 73 -6.80 -10.07 -6.53
N ILE A 74 -6.01 -11.07 -6.94
CA ILE A 74 -6.26 -12.50 -6.65
C ILE A 74 -6.37 -12.76 -5.14
N HIS A 75 -5.72 -11.92 -4.32
CA HIS A 75 -5.67 -12.04 -2.86
C HIS A 75 -6.59 -11.05 -2.14
N ALA A 76 -7.35 -10.23 -2.87
CA ALA A 76 -8.20 -9.22 -2.28
C ALA A 76 -9.43 -9.85 -1.60
N ASP A 77 -9.86 -9.27 -0.48
CA ASP A 77 -11.14 -9.63 0.14
C ASP A 77 -12.30 -9.34 -0.84
N PRO A 78 -13.16 -10.33 -1.17
CA PRO A 78 -14.33 -10.12 -2.01
C PRO A 78 -15.23 -8.96 -1.56
N ALA A 79 -15.29 -8.66 -0.26
CA ALA A 79 -16.10 -7.61 0.32
C ALA A 79 -15.69 -6.19 -0.14
N VAL A 80 -14.48 -6.01 -0.64
CA VAL A 80 -14.01 -4.72 -1.17
C VAL A 80 -13.62 -4.77 -2.64
N SER A 81 -13.91 -5.88 -3.32
CA SER A 81 -13.59 -6.08 -4.74
C SER A 81 -14.27 -5.05 -5.65
N ASP A 82 -15.48 -4.61 -5.32
CA ASP A 82 -16.22 -3.57 -6.05
C ASP A 82 -15.49 -2.21 -6.07
N TYR A 83 -14.60 -1.96 -5.11
CA TYR A 83 -13.82 -0.73 -5.03
C TYR A 83 -12.44 -0.85 -5.67
N TRP A 84 -12.07 -2.04 -6.16
CA TRP A 84 -10.75 -2.28 -6.75
C TRP A 84 -10.52 -1.51 -8.04
N GLY A 85 -11.56 -1.37 -8.87
CA GLY A 85 -11.48 -0.58 -10.12
C GLY A 85 -11.08 0.88 -9.88
N TYR A 86 -11.39 1.44 -8.71
CA TYR A 86 -10.92 2.77 -8.34
C TYR A 86 -9.39 2.81 -8.13
N MET A 87 -8.81 1.75 -7.60
CA MET A 87 -7.36 1.63 -7.40
C MET A 87 -6.61 1.33 -8.71
N GLU A 88 -7.27 0.67 -9.67
CA GLU A 88 -6.73 0.41 -11.01
C GLU A 88 -6.40 1.67 -11.79
N GLU A 89 -7.22 2.71 -11.69
CA GLU A 89 -6.91 4.00 -12.32
C GLU A 89 -6.01 4.87 -11.44
N PHE A 90 -6.25 4.85 -10.12
CA PHE A 90 -5.58 5.75 -9.19
C PHE A 90 -4.09 5.43 -9.03
N LEU A 91 -3.74 4.17 -8.72
CA LEU A 91 -2.39 3.80 -8.32
C LEU A 91 -1.36 3.90 -9.46
N PRO A 92 -1.64 3.47 -10.71
CA PRO A 92 -0.71 3.66 -11.81
C PRO A 92 -0.42 5.13 -12.08
N THR A 93 -1.45 5.98 -11.99
CA THR A 93 -1.33 7.42 -12.17
C THR A 93 -0.48 8.05 -11.06
N PHE A 94 -0.76 7.67 -9.80
CA PHE A 94 0.01 8.09 -8.63
C PHE A 94 1.48 7.66 -8.70
N VAL A 95 1.75 6.41 -9.07
CA VAL A 95 3.10 5.88 -9.24
C VAL A 95 3.86 6.62 -10.34
N SER A 96 3.20 6.98 -11.44
CA SER A 96 3.79 7.74 -12.54
C SER A 96 4.05 9.22 -12.21
N GLY A 97 3.70 9.67 -11.00
CA GLY A 97 3.87 11.06 -10.56
C GLY A 97 2.91 12.05 -11.22
N ARG A 98 1.88 11.54 -11.92
CA ARG A 98 0.77 12.34 -12.45
C ARG A 98 -0.25 12.59 -11.35
N MET A 99 -1.05 13.63 -11.50
CA MET A 99 -2.18 13.88 -10.60
C MET A 99 -3.21 12.75 -10.78
N PRO A 100 -3.45 11.91 -9.76
CA PRO A 100 -4.41 10.82 -9.88
C PRO A 100 -5.84 11.36 -9.95
N PRO A 101 -6.79 10.61 -10.53
CA PRO A 101 -8.20 10.97 -10.53
C PRO A 101 -8.74 11.09 -9.10
N GLN A 102 -9.78 11.91 -8.93
CA GLN A 102 -10.51 11.93 -7.66
C GLN A 102 -11.26 10.61 -7.49
N LEU A 103 -11.14 10.03 -6.31
CA LEU A 103 -11.85 8.80 -5.97
C LEU A 103 -13.26 9.15 -5.50
N PRO A 104 -14.32 8.53 -6.06
CA PRO A 104 -15.71 8.79 -5.66
C PRO A 104 -16.10 8.03 -4.37
N ILE A 105 -15.13 7.76 -3.50
CA ILE A 105 -15.29 6.98 -2.27
C ILE A 105 -14.70 7.75 -1.08
N ASN A 106 -15.21 7.46 0.11
CA ASN A 106 -14.71 8.11 1.34
C ASN A 106 -13.30 7.60 1.71
N SER A 107 -12.58 8.37 2.51
CA SER A 107 -11.20 8.07 2.91
C SER A 107 -11.02 6.73 3.63
N ILE A 108 -12.04 6.24 4.35
CA ILE A 108 -11.98 4.93 5.02
C ILE A 108 -11.98 3.81 3.98
N LEU A 109 -12.84 3.88 2.97
CA LEU A 109 -12.85 2.93 1.85
C LEU A 109 -11.55 2.99 1.04
N VAL A 110 -10.98 4.17 0.86
CA VAL A 110 -9.64 4.34 0.27
C VAL A 110 -8.57 3.63 1.11
N ALA A 111 -8.62 3.78 2.43
CA ALA A 111 -7.69 3.10 3.34
C ALA A 111 -7.83 1.57 3.27
N LEU A 112 -9.07 1.05 3.28
CA LEU A 112 -9.35 -0.38 3.19
C LEU A 112 -8.84 -0.97 1.88
N THR A 113 -9.19 -0.35 0.75
CA THR A 113 -8.74 -0.82 -0.57
C THR A 113 -7.23 -0.74 -0.74
N ALA A 114 -6.58 0.34 -0.27
CA ALA A 114 -5.12 0.43 -0.29
C ALA A 114 -4.45 -0.63 0.61
N GLN A 115 -5.05 -0.96 1.77
CA GLN A 115 -4.57 -2.06 2.61
C GLN A 115 -4.65 -3.41 1.87
N GLU A 116 -5.75 -3.69 1.18
CA GLU A 116 -5.89 -4.93 0.40
C GLU A 116 -4.90 -4.99 -0.77
N VAL A 117 -4.72 -3.90 -1.53
CA VAL A 117 -3.69 -3.83 -2.58
C VAL A 117 -2.31 -4.12 -2.01
N ALA A 118 -1.96 -3.49 -0.89
CA ALA A 118 -0.67 -3.68 -0.25
C ALA A 118 -0.49 -5.13 0.25
N THR A 119 -1.53 -5.72 0.84
CA THR A 119 -1.52 -7.11 1.32
C THR A 119 -1.40 -8.11 0.17
N GLY A 120 -2.17 -7.92 -0.91
CA GLY A 120 -2.10 -8.77 -2.09
C GLY A 120 -0.74 -8.70 -2.77
N ALA A 121 -0.20 -7.49 -2.97
CA ALA A 121 1.12 -7.31 -3.53
C ALA A 121 2.23 -7.93 -2.65
N ALA A 122 2.15 -7.78 -1.32
CA ALA A 122 3.08 -8.42 -0.40
C ALA A 122 2.99 -9.95 -0.44
N THR A 123 1.80 -10.51 -0.68
CA THR A 123 1.56 -11.95 -0.78
C THR A 123 2.15 -12.53 -2.06
N GLU A 124 1.95 -11.89 -3.21
CA GLU A 124 2.59 -12.26 -4.48
C GLU A 124 4.11 -12.17 -4.39
N LEU A 125 4.65 -11.07 -3.86
CA LEU A 125 6.10 -10.91 -3.65
C LEU A 125 6.68 -11.97 -2.70
N SER A 126 5.91 -12.37 -1.70
CA SER A 126 6.25 -13.46 -0.77
C SER A 126 6.40 -14.79 -1.51
N ALA A 127 5.47 -15.10 -2.41
CA ALA A 127 5.53 -16.30 -3.25
C ALA A 127 6.74 -16.27 -4.20
N ILE A 128 6.92 -15.17 -4.95
CA ILE A 128 8.04 -15.01 -5.91
C ILE A 128 9.41 -15.15 -5.22
N ARG A 129 9.56 -14.56 -4.03
CA ARG A 129 10.84 -14.52 -3.31
C ARG A 129 11.04 -15.70 -2.35
N ASN A 130 10.06 -16.60 -2.24
CA ASN A 130 10.04 -17.70 -1.26
C ASN A 130 10.36 -17.26 0.18
N ILE A 131 9.68 -16.20 0.64
CA ILE A 131 9.81 -15.66 2.00
C ILE A 131 8.43 -15.34 2.57
N HIS A 132 8.27 -15.29 3.88
CA HIS A 132 6.99 -14.93 4.50
C HIS A 132 6.58 -13.47 4.15
N ARG A 133 5.28 -13.18 3.95
CA ARG A 133 4.76 -11.81 3.66
C ARG A 133 5.24 -10.74 4.64
N ASN A 134 5.28 -11.04 5.94
CA ASN A 134 5.85 -10.15 6.96
C ASN A 134 7.31 -9.78 6.70
N ALA A 135 8.10 -10.67 6.09
CA ALA A 135 9.49 -10.40 5.72
C ALA A 135 9.59 -9.45 4.51
N VAL A 136 8.63 -9.48 3.58
CA VAL A 136 8.54 -8.49 2.49
C VAL A 136 8.34 -7.08 3.06
N VAL A 137 7.36 -6.91 3.94
CA VAL A 137 7.10 -5.61 4.59
C VAL A 137 8.25 -5.18 5.49
N ALA A 138 8.91 -6.12 6.20
CA ALA A 138 10.09 -5.83 6.99
C ALA A 138 11.30 -5.37 6.14
N ARG A 139 11.49 -5.94 4.94
CA ARG A 139 12.52 -5.47 3.99
C ARG A 139 12.23 -4.04 3.54
N LEU A 140 10.98 -3.74 3.18
CA LEU A 140 10.57 -2.36 2.84
C LEU A 140 10.86 -1.40 4.00
N ARG A 141 10.52 -1.79 5.23
CA ARG A 141 10.84 -0.99 6.42
C ARG A 141 12.33 -0.68 6.55
N ASN A 142 13.19 -1.66 6.28
CA ASN A 142 14.64 -1.48 6.37
C ASN A 142 15.16 -0.56 5.24
N GLN A 143 14.66 -0.73 4.02
CA GLN A 143 14.97 0.18 2.89
C GLN A 143 14.62 1.63 3.22
N LEU A 144 13.47 1.88 3.84
CA LEU A 144 13.05 3.23 4.26
C LEU A 144 13.89 3.83 5.40
N LYS A 145 14.59 3.00 6.19
CA LYS A 145 15.55 3.47 7.20
C LYS A 145 16.86 3.85 6.54
N GLU A 146 17.31 3.06 5.58
CA GLU A 146 18.56 3.27 4.84
C GLU A 146 18.50 4.49 3.91
N GLN A 147 17.33 4.83 3.37
CA GLN A 147 17.13 5.97 2.47
C GLN A 147 17.38 7.35 3.10
N GLY A 148 17.51 7.47 4.42
CA GLY A 148 17.71 8.75 5.11
C GLY A 148 16.54 9.74 4.91
N ASP A 149 16.57 10.89 5.61
CA ASP A 149 15.52 11.92 5.50
C ASP A 149 15.63 12.77 4.21
N SER A 150 16.63 12.50 3.38
CA SER A 150 16.93 13.20 2.13
C SER A 150 16.87 12.21 0.97
N VAL A 151 15.87 12.33 0.07
CA VAL A 151 15.92 12.02 -1.40
C VAL A 151 14.55 11.58 -1.96
N GLN A 152 14.22 12.11 -3.17
CA GLN A 152 12.97 12.16 -3.98
C GLN A 152 12.44 10.84 -4.59
N LEU A 153 11.13 10.81 -4.88
CA LEU A 153 10.29 9.58 -5.09
C LEU A 153 10.02 9.30 -6.57
N PHE A 154 10.47 10.19 -7.44
CA PHE A 154 10.20 10.14 -8.86
C PHE A 154 11.39 9.50 -9.56
N ASP A 155 11.10 8.54 -10.44
CA ASP A 155 12.05 8.12 -11.46
C ASP A 155 12.34 9.35 -12.33
N ARG A 156 13.62 9.58 -12.67
CA ARG A 156 14.00 10.56 -13.69
C ARG A 156 13.58 10.07 -15.06
#